data_AF-A0A1H5RDY1-F1
#
_entry.id   AF-A0A1H5RDY1-F1
#
_cell.length_a   1.000
_cell.length_b   1.000
_cell.length_c   1.000
_cell.angle_alpha   90.00
_cell.angle_beta   90.00
_cell.angle_gamma   90.00
#
_symmetry.space_group_name_H-M   'P 1'
#
loop_
_entity.id
_entity.type
_entity.pdbx_description
1 polymer ?
#
loop_
_entity_poly.entity_id
_entity_poly.type
_entity_poly.pdbx_seq_one_letter_code
_entity_poly.pdbx_strand_id
1 'polypeptide(L)' 'MRFHEITRAEAKAGMTRSMPAELADDTLDILGSPSPAEVRVRPDVERVLGRPARPFAEWVARNVAAFR' A
#
# COMPACT_ATOMS: atom_id res chain seq x y z
N MET A 1 -1.70 12.81 -15.59
CA MET A 1 -1.05 11.62 -14.99
C MET A 1 -1.86 10.39 -15.40
N ARG A 2 -1.22 9.26 -15.68
CA ARG A 2 -1.89 7.99 -15.98
C ARG A 2 -1.16 6.85 -15.25
N PHE A 3 -1.92 5.86 -14.80
CA PHE A 3 -1.33 4.61 -14.31
C PHE A 3 -0.96 3.73 -15.51
N HIS A 4 0.18 3.05 -15.38
CA HIS A 4 0.65 2.08 -16.36
C HIS A 4 0.83 0.76 -15.65
N GLU A 5 0.07 -0.24 -16.09
CA GLU A 5 0.19 -1.60 -15.58
C GLU A 5 1.55 -2.17 -15.96
N ILE A 6 2.20 -2.82 -15.01
CA ILE A 6 3.44 -3.57 -15.21
C ILE A 6 3.19 -5.02 -14.88
N THR A 7 3.96 -5.91 -15.50
CA THR A 7 3.92 -7.34 -15.17
C THR A 7 4.42 -7.58 -13.75
N ARG A 8 3.98 -8.69 -13.15
CA ARG A 8 4.49 -9.13 -11.84
C ARG A 8 6.02 -9.27 -11.85
N ALA A 9 6.61 -9.75 -12.94
CA ALA A 9 8.06 -9.90 -13.08
C ALA A 9 8.79 -8.55 -13.06
N GLU A 10 8.26 -7.54 -13.77
CA GLU A 10 8.80 -6.17 -13.75
C GLU A 10 8.68 -5.54 -12.36
N ALA A 11 7.53 -5.71 -11.70
CA ALA A 11 7.32 -5.24 -10.33
C ALA A 11 8.33 -5.87 -9.36
N LYS A 12 8.51 -7.19 -9.43
CA LYS A 12 9.47 -7.94 -8.60
C LYS A 12 10.90 -7.45 -8.81
N ALA A 13 11.33 -7.29 -10.06
CA ALA A 13 12.65 -6.73 -10.39
C ALA A 13 12.84 -5.30 -9.85
N GLY A 14 11.75 -4.56 -9.71
CA GLY A 14 11.67 -3.29 -8.98
C GLY A 14 11.99 -3.44 -7.49
N MET A 15 11.22 -4.29 -6.82
CA MET A 15 11.22 -4.44 -5.37
C MET A 15 12.50 -5.08 -4.83
N THR A 16 13.11 -6.03 -5.55
CA THR A 16 14.32 -6.74 -5.13
C THR A 16 15.55 -5.84 -4.97
N ARG A 17 15.50 -4.60 -5.45
CA ARG A 17 16.54 -3.59 -5.21
C ARG A 17 16.53 -3.07 -3.77
N SER A 18 15.42 -3.20 -3.05
CA SER A 18 15.22 -2.64 -1.72
C SER A 18 14.87 -3.69 -0.66
N MET A 19 14.57 -4.93 -1.05
CA MET A 19 14.22 -6.02 -0.15
C MET A 19 14.64 -7.39 -0.72
N PRO A 20 14.76 -8.45 0.12
CA PRO A 20 14.97 -9.82 -0.34
C PRO A 20 13.89 -10.30 -1.33
N ALA A 21 14.27 -11.23 -2.23
CA ALA A 21 13.39 -11.70 -3.29
C ALA A 21 12.14 -12.45 -2.79
N GLU A 22 12.26 -13.20 -1.70
CA GLU A 22 11.14 -13.87 -1.04
C GLU A 22 10.11 -12.84 -0.54
N LEU A 23 10.56 -11.79 0.15
CA LEU A 23 9.66 -10.72 0.62
C LEU A 23 8.99 -9.96 -0.54
N ALA A 24 9.68 -9.84 -1.69
CA ALA A 24 9.08 -9.25 -2.88
C ALA A 24 7.96 -10.12 -3.45
N ASP A 25 8.13 -11.45 -3.47
CA ASP A 25 7.06 -12.37 -3.89
C ASP A 25 5.84 -12.28 -2.97
N ASP A 26 6.05 -12.37 -1.65
CA ASP A 26 4.97 -12.30 -0.66
C ASP A 26 4.21 -10.97 -0.76
N THR A 27 4.94 -9.87 -0.88
CA THR A 27 4.32 -8.54 -1.01
C THR A 27 3.49 -8.44 -2.30
N LEU A 28 3.96 -9.01 -3.41
CA LEU A 28 3.22 -8.99 -4.67
C LEU A 28 1.99 -9.90 -4.64
N ASP A 29 1.98 -10.97 -3.83
CA ASP A 29 0.79 -11.78 -3.59
C ASP A 29 -0.28 -10.97 -2.85
N ILE A 30 0.11 -10.29 -1.77
CA ILE A 30 -0.79 -9.43 -0.99
C ILE A 30 -1.35 -8.29 -1.84
N LEU A 31 -0.49 -7.59 -2.60
CA LEU A 31 -0.92 -6.43 -3.39
C LEU A 31 -1.70 -6.80 -4.66
N GLY A 32 -1.31 -7.90 -5.31
CA GLY A 32 -1.90 -8.32 -6.58
C GLY A 32 -3.14 -9.20 -6.45
N SER A 33 -3.28 -9.92 -5.34
CA SER A 33 -4.44 -10.79 -5.07
C SER A 33 -4.79 -10.78 -3.57
N PRO A 34 -5.16 -9.61 -3.02
CA PRO A 34 -5.47 -9.52 -1.60
C PRO A 34 -6.69 -10.38 -1.25
N SER A 35 -6.61 -11.03 -0.10
CA SER A 35 -7.74 -11.71 0.52
C SER A 35 -8.83 -10.71 0.94
N PRO A 36 -10.09 -11.18 1.08
CA PRO A 36 -11.17 -10.36 1.62
C PRO A 36 -10.91 -9.83 3.04
N ALA A 37 -10.00 -10.46 3.79
CA ALA A 37 -9.62 -10.00 5.12
C ALA A 37 -8.66 -8.80 5.06
N GLU A 38 -7.73 -8.77 4.11
CA GLU A 38 -6.72 -7.71 3.97
C GLU A 38 -7.32 -6.38 3.52
N VAL A 39 -8.37 -6.39 2.69
CA VAL A 39 -9.05 -5.16 2.24
C VAL A 39 -10.21 -4.72 3.12
N ARG A 40 -10.51 -5.44 4.21
CA ARG A 40 -11.64 -5.13 5.08
C ARG A 40 -11.36 -3.88 5.92
N VAL A 41 -12.08 -2.81 5.66
CA VAL A 41 -12.06 -1.60 6.51
C VAL A 41 -12.73 -1.90 7.86
N ARG A 42 -12.01 -1.63 8.96
CA ARG A 42 -12.49 -1.85 10.34
C ARG A 42 -12.46 -0.56 11.15
N PRO A 43 -13.35 -0.39 12.15
CA PRO A 43 -13.41 0.79 13.01
C PRO A 43 -12.34 0.78 14.12
N ASP A 44 -11.31 -0.06 14.01
CA ASP A 44 -10.41 -0.35 15.13
C ASP A 44 -9.60 0.85 15.60
N VAL A 45 -9.24 1.76 14.68
CA VAL A 45 -8.57 3.02 15.05
C VAL A 45 -9.45 3.87 15.96
N GLU A 46 -10.73 4.02 15.64
CA GLU A 46 -11.67 4.79 16.45
C GLU A 46 -11.96 4.10 17.78
N ARG A 47 -12.12 2.77 17.76
CA ARG A 47 -12.33 1.98 18.97
C ARG A 47 -11.18 2.10 19.98
N VAL A 48 -9.94 2.16 19.49
CA VAL A 48 -8.75 2.21 20.36
C VAL A 48 -8.38 3.65 20.74
N LEU A 49 -8.52 4.61 19.83
CA LEU A 49 -8.02 5.98 20.02
C LEU A 49 -9.12 7.03 20.28
N GLY A 50 -10.40 6.66 20.24
CA GLY A 50 -11.53 7.57 20.45
C GLY A 50 -11.72 8.63 19.36
N ARG A 51 -11.09 8.45 18.19
CA ARG A 51 -11.18 9.36 17.05
C ARG A 51 -11.08 8.61 15.72
N PRO A 52 -11.74 9.08 14.65
CA PRO A 52 -11.74 8.39 13.36
C PRO A 52 -10.33 8.29 12.75
N ALA A 53 -10.12 7.23 11.97
CA ALA A 53 -8.96 7.12 11.10
C ALA A 53 -8.98 8.25 10.07
N ARG A 54 -7.80 8.81 9.79
CA ARG A 54 -7.67 9.88 8.78
C ARG A 54 -7.63 9.26 7.39
N PRO A 55 -8.36 9.80 6.40
CA PRO A 55 -8.32 9.31 5.04
C PRO A 55 -6.95 9.58 4.41
N PHE A 56 -6.60 8.79 3.39
CA PHE A 56 -5.34 8.97 2.65
C PHE A 56 -5.19 10.39 2.06
N ALA A 57 -6.29 11.03 1.64
CA ALA A 57 -6.27 12.40 1.14
C ALA A 57 -5.74 13.44 2.15
N GLU A 58 -6.02 13.26 3.45
CA GLU A 58 -5.50 14.14 4.49
C GLU A 58 -3.99 13.91 4.70
N TRP A 59 -3.53 12.68 4.55
CA TRP A 59 -2.09 12.38 4.52
C TRP A 59 -1.42 13.03 3.31
N VAL A 60 -2.02 12.96 2.12
CA VAL A 60 -1.52 13.61 0.89
C VAL A 60 -1.37 15.11 1.10
N ALA A 61 -2.39 15.79 1.63
CA ALA A 61 -2.34 17.24 1.88
C ALA A 61 -1.15 17.64 2.78
N ARG A 62 -0.80 16.81 3.76
CA ARG A 62 0.35 17.04 4.66
C ARG A 62 1.71 16.76 4.02
N ASN A 63 1.80 15.82 3.09
CA ASN A 63 3.07 15.29 2.59
C ASN A 63 3.38 15.70 1.14
N VAL A 64 2.48 16.43 0.46
CA VAL A 64 2.62 16.78 -0.96
C VAL A 64 3.94 17.48 -1.30
N ALA A 65 4.55 18.20 -0.35
CA ALA A 65 5.84 18.85 -0.55
C ALA A 65 6.99 17.87 -0.87
N ALA A 66 6.91 16.61 -0.43
CA ALA A 66 7.91 15.58 -0.74
C ALA A 66 7.79 15.00 -2.17
N PHE A 67 6.73 15.35 -2.91
CA PHE A 67 6.40 14.82 -4.24
C PHE A 67 6.34 15.90 -5.32
N ARG A 68 6.83 17.11 -5.02
CA ARG A 68 6.93 18.24 -5.95
C ARG A 68 8.33 18.35 -6.53
#